data_AF-A0A966PZ75-F1
#
_entry.id   AF-A0A966PZ75-F1
#
_cell.length_a   1.000
_cell.length_b   1.000
_cell.length_c   1.000
_cell.angle_alpha   90.00
_cell.angle_beta   90.00
_cell.angle_gamma   90.00
#
_symmetry.space_group_name_H-M   'P 1'
#
loop_
_entity.id
_entity.type
_entity.pdbx_description
1 polymer ?
#
loop_
_entity_poly.entity_id
_entity_poly.type
_entity_poly.pdbx_seq_one_letter_code
_entity_poly.pdbx_strand_id
1 'polypeptide(L)'
;MKIPKKMTQEEVIKQIHIVINRIAPRYTFSGYDVDDIKQEAFIICMDALDRYDNKRPLENFLSVHLSNRLKNFIRDNFYTKDEEDKKRVLKPKSLSSEDYIPSNYSNDSDTSIDAKNIQSILDKHLPPSYRSDYLKLINDVYVPKKRREELISIIKEIVENHNEER
;
A
#
# COMPACT_ATOMS: atom_id res chain seq x y z
N MET A 1 7.65 -29.25 -19.46
CA MET A 1 6.85 -28.61 -20.50
C MET A 1 5.92 -29.63 -21.16
N LYS A 2 4.72 -29.77 -20.60
CA LYS A 2 3.62 -30.43 -21.31
C LYS A 2 3.15 -29.55 -22.45
N ILE A 3 3.19 -30.09 -23.67
CA ILE A 3 2.69 -29.42 -24.85
C ILE A 3 1.20 -29.75 -25.00
N PRO A 4 0.31 -28.76 -25.15
CA PRO A 4 -1.09 -28.99 -25.47
C PRO A 4 -1.22 -29.89 -26.72
N LYS A 5 -2.10 -30.90 -26.68
CA LYS A 5 -2.23 -31.93 -27.73
C LYS A 5 -2.57 -31.42 -29.15
N LYS A 6 -2.78 -30.11 -29.33
CA LYS A 6 -3.17 -29.48 -30.60
C LYS A 6 -2.23 -28.35 -31.07
N MET A 7 -1.12 -28.09 -30.37
CA MET A 7 -0.20 -27.01 -30.74
C MET A 7 1.23 -27.52 -30.87
N THR A 8 1.95 -26.92 -31.80
CA THR A 8 3.40 -27.05 -31.90
C THR A 8 4.08 -26.24 -30.79
N GLN A 9 5.34 -26.58 -30.48
CA GLN A 9 6.12 -25.83 -29.48
C GLN A 9 6.27 -24.35 -29.85
N GLU A 10 6.44 -24.05 -31.15
CA GLU A 10 6.59 -22.69 -31.64
C GLU A 10 5.32 -21.85 -31.45
N GLU A 11 4.14 -22.43 -31.71
CA GLU A 11 2.87 -21.76 -31.48
C GLU A 11 2.64 -21.45 -30.01
N VAL A 12 3.01 -22.38 -29.12
CA VAL A 12 2.92 -22.16 -27.66
C VAL A 12 3.82 -21.00 -27.24
N ILE A 13 5.07 -20.97 -27.71
CA ILE A 13 6.02 -19.90 -27.38
C ILE A 13 5.52 -18.55 -27.92
N LYS A 14 5.00 -18.50 -29.16
CA LYS A 14 4.40 -17.28 -29.72
C LYS A 14 3.25 -16.78 -28.86
N GLN A 15 2.36 -17.69 -28.43
CA GLN A 15 1.23 -17.32 -27.57
C GLN A 15 1.69 -16.79 -26.21
N ILE A 16 2.74 -17.39 -25.63
CA ILE A 16 3.37 -16.91 -24.39
C ILE A 16 3.90 -15.49 -24.58
N HIS A 17 4.67 -15.21 -25.64
CA HIS A 17 5.19 -13.87 -25.89
C HIS A 17 4.10 -12.82 -26.09
N ILE A 18 3.01 -13.15 -26.78
CA ILE A 18 1.85 -12.25 -26.93
C ILE A 18 1.29 -11.86 -25.56
N VAL A 19 1.09 -12.85 -24.68
CA VAL A 19 0.57 -12.63 -23.32
C VAL A 19 1.54 -11.81 -22.47
N ILE A 20 2.82 -12.16 -22.50
CA ILE A 20 3.88 -11.47 -21.76
C ILE A 20 3.97 -10.01 -22.16
N ASN A 21 4.08 -9.73 -23.46
CA ASN A 21 4.23 -8.36 -23.97
C ASN A 21 3.02 -7.48 -23.62
N ARG A 22 1.83 -8.08 -23.52
CA ARG A 22 0.62 -7.36 -23.11
C ARG A 22 0.58 -7.05 -21.61
N ILE A 23 1.07 -7.96 -20.77
CA ILE A 23 0.86 -7.94 -19.31
C ILE A 23 2.07 -7.33 -18.58
N ALA A 24 3.29 -7.75 -18.91
CA ALA A 24 4.52 -7.39 -18.20
C ALA A 24 4.73 -5.87 -17.95
N PRO A 25 4.47 -4.96 -18.92
CA PRO A 25 4.70 -3.53 -18.72
C PRO A 25 3.87 -2.90 -17.57
N ARG A 26 2.78 -3.54 -17.14
CA ARG A 26 1.92 -3.04 -16.06
C ARG A 26 2.42 -3.42 -14.66
N TYR A 27 3.42 -4.28 -14.59
CA TYR A 27 3.90 -4.92 -13.35
C TYR A 27 5.37 -4.59 -13.06
N THR A 28 5.91 -3.54 -13.68
CA THR A 28 7.24 -3.01 -13.33
C THR A 28 7.22 -2.32 -11.98
N PHE A 29 8.36 -2.35 -11.29
CA PHE A 29 8.53 -1.72 -9.98
C PHE A 29 10.00 -1.35 -9.76
N SER A 30 10.31 -0.65 -8.67
CA SER A 30 11.67 -0.17 -8.40
C SER A 30 12.68 -1.32 -8.44
N GLY A 31 13.69 -1.20 -9.31
CA GLY A 31 14.73 -2.21 -9.52
C GLY A 31 14.38 -3.32 -10.53
N TYR A 32 13.21 -3.28 -11.16
CA TYR A 32 12.81 -4.23 -12.19
C TYR A 32 12.23 -3.50 -13.42
N ASP A 33 12.99 -3.52 -14.50
CA ASP A 33 12.59 -2.95 -15.77
C ASP A 33 11.60 -3.86 -16.50
N VAL A 34 11.02 -3.34 -17.58
CA VAL A 34 10.06 -4.09 -18.40
C VAL A 34 10.66 -5.42 -18.88
N ASP A 35 11.93 -5.43 -19.26
CA ASP A 35 12.58 -6.63 -19.78
C ASP A 35 12.88 -7.66 -18.69
N ASP A 36 13.17 -7.23 -17.46
CA ASP A 36 13.29 -8.13 -16.30
C ASP A 36 11.94 -8.83 -16.03
N ILE A 37 10.86 -8.05 -15.99
CA ILE A 37 9.51 -8.60 -15.78
C ILE A 37 9.11 -9.53 -16.91
N LYS A 38 9.50 -9.26 -18.16
CA LYS A 38 9.23 -10.19 -19.28
C LYS A 38 9.97 -11.52 -19.13
N GLN A 39 11.21 -11.50 -18.64
CA GLN A 39 11.98 -12.72 -18.39
C GLN A 39 11.32 -13.56 -17.28
N GLU A 40 10.98 -12.94 -16.16
CA GLU A 40 10.26 -13.61 -15.06
C GLU A 40 8.89 -14.13 -15.51
N ALA A 41 8.16 -13.33 -16.29
CA ALA A 41 6.88 -13.71 -16.86
C ALA A 41 6.99 -14.93 -17.78
N PHE A 42 8.11 -15.09 -18.49
CA PHE A 42 8.37 -16.26 -19.34
C PHE A 42 8.54 -17.52 -18.51
N ILE A 43 9.36 -17.47 -17.46
CA ILE A 43 9.58 -18.59 -16.54
C ILE A 43 8.24 -19.02 -15.91
N ILE A 44 7.47 -18.06 -15.41
CA ILE A 44 6.14 -18.30 -14.84
C ILE A 44 5.20 -18.97 -15.83
N CYS A 45 5.17 -18.50 -17.09
CA CYS A 45 4.30 -19.09 -18.12
C CYS A 45 4.72 -20.53 -18.45
N MET A 46 6.03 -20.81 -18.52
CA MET A 46 6.55 -22.15 -18.80
C MET A 46 6.19 -23.15 -17.70
N ASP A 47 6.33 -22.76 -16.43
CA ASP A 47 5.95 -23.59 -15.29
C ASP A 47 4.43 -23.87 -15.25
N ALA A 48 3.63 -22.90 -15.70
CA ALA A 48 2.17 -23.02 -15.71
C ALA A 48 1.67 -24.07 -16.73
N LEU A 49 2.43 -24.34 -17.81
CA LEU A 49 2.04 -25.29 -18.85
C LEU A 49 1.84 -26.70 -18.32
N ASP A 50 2.62 -27.10 -17.31
CA ASP A 50 2.51 -28.45 -16.74
C ASP A 50 1.18 -28.68 -16.00
N ARG A 51 0.49 -27.60 -15.62
CA ARG A 51 -0.82 -27.58 -14.95
C ARG A 51 -1.99 -27.27 -15.89
N TYR A 52 -1.74 -27.09 -17.18
CA TYR A 52 -2.77 -26.71 -18.13
C TYR A 52 -3.69 -27.89 -18.48
N ASP A 53 -4.99 -27.69 -18.27
CA ASP A 53 -6.03 -28.72 -18.39
C ASP A 53 -6.71 -28.78 -19.77
N ASN A 54 -6.26 -27.96 -20.74
CA ASN A 54 -6.80 -27.85 -22.10
C ASN A 54 -8.30 -27.53 -22.22
N LYS A 55 -8.97 -27.11 -21.13
CA LYS A 55 -10.43 -26.82 -21.18
C LYS A 55 -10.75 -25.45 -21.76
N ARG A 56 -9.86 -24.48 -21.55
CA ARG A 56 -10.00 -23.07 -21.98
C ARG A 56 -8.84 -22.68 -22.88
N PRO A 57 -8.95 -21.64 -23.72
CA PRO A 57 -7.84 -21.19 -24.57
C PRO A 57 -6.57 -20.93 -23.74
N LEU A 58 -5.41 -21.31 -24.30
CA LEU A 58 -4.12 -21.18 -23.64
C LEU A 58 -3.84 -19.73 -23.23
N GLU A 59 -4.18 -18.77 -24.09
CA GLU A 59 -4.03 -17.35 -23.82
C GLU A 59 -4.75 -16.90 -22.54
N ASN A 60 -6.00 -17.33 -22.37
CA ASN A 60 -6.82 -16.97 -21.21
C ASN A 60 -6.28 -17.63 -19.94
N PHE A 61 -5.86 -18.90 -20.04
CA PHE A 61 -5.22 -19.60 -18.94
C PHE A 61 -3.94 -18.88 -18.48
N LEU A 62 -3.05 -18.57 -19.42
CA LEU A 62 -1.77 -17.91 -19.15
C LEU A 62 -1.99 -16.50 -18.62
N SER A 63 -2.91 -15.71 -19.20
CA SER A 63 -3.14 -14.32 -18.79
C SER A 63 -3.59 -14.22 -17.33
N VAL A 64 -4.51 -15.08 -16.90
CA VAL A 64 -4.99 -15.13 -15.51
C VAL A 64 -3.88 -15.62 -14.59
N HIS A 65 -3.18 -16.70 -14.97
CA HIS A 65 -2.12 -17.27 -14.13
C HIS A 65 -0.96 -16.30 -13.95
N LEU A 66 -0.48 -15.72 -15.05
CA LEU A 66 0.62 -14.76 -15.06
C LEU A 66 0.29 -13.53 -14.23
N SER A 67 -0.90 -12.94 -14.39
CA SER A 67 -1.30 -11.76 -13.61
C SER A 67 -1.31 -12.03 -12.11
N ASN A 68 -1.80 -13.20 -11.69
CA ASN A 68 -1.82 -13.58 -10.27
C ASN A 68 -0.41 -13.84 -9.72
N ARG A 69 0.45 -14.48 -10.52
CA ARG A 69 1.83 -14.77 -10.12
C ARG A 69 2.71 -13.51 -10.09
N LEU A 70 2.56 -12.59 -11.03
CA LEU A 70 3.26 -11.30 -11.01
C LEU A 70 2.86 -10.45 -9.81
N LYS A 71 1.58 -10.45 -9.41
CA LYS A 71 1.16 -9.79 -8.15
C LYS A 71 1.88 -10.37 -6.93
N ASN A 72 2.00 -11.69 -6.84
CA ASN A 72 2.76 -12.33 -5.76
C ASN A 72 4.24 -11.98 -5.85
N PHE A 73 4.83 -12.01 -7.05
CA PHE A 73 6.23 -11.65 -7.27
C PHE A 73 6.53 -10.22 -6.82
N ILE A 74 5.70 -9.24 -7.19
CA ILE A 74 5.83 -7.86 -6.70
C ILE A 74 5.64 -7.85 -5.19
N ARG A 75 4.64 -8.54 -4.65
CA ARG A 75 4.42 -8.58 -3.20
C ARG A 75 5.67 -9.04 -2.45
N ASP A 76 6.27 -10.13 -2.91
CA ASP A 76 7.37 -10.78 -2.23
C ASP A 76 8.70 -10.02 -2.40
N ASN A 77 8.90 -9.30 -3.53
CA ASN A 77 10.13 -8.55 -3.82
C ASN A 77 10.07 -7.07 -3.43
N PHE A 78 8.95 -6.39 -3.72
CA PHE A 78 8.78 -4.97 -3.42
C PHE A 78 8.45 -4.72 -1.95
N TYR A 79 7.70 -5.62 -1.31
CA TYR A 79 7.32 -5.52 0.10
C TYR A 79 8.22 -6.45 0.94
N THR A 80 9.52 -6.15 0.91
CA THR A 80 10.49 -6.71 1.87
C THR A 80 9.96 -6.55 3.29
N LYS A 81 10.00 -7.63 4.08
CA LYS A 81 9.30 -7.93 5.34
C LYS A 81 9.35 -6.89 6.48
N ASP A 82 10.11 -5.80 6.35
CA ASP A 82 10.26 -4.76 7.37
C ASP A 82 9.35 -3.57 7.01
N GLU A 83 8.04 -3.75 7.26
CA GLU A 83 6.96 -2.99 6.62
C GLU A 83 6.34 -1.87 7.48
N GLU A 84 7.00 -1.39 8.53
CA GLU A 84 6.54 -0.19 9.27
C GLU A 84 6.78 1.09 8.44
N ASP A 85 7.84 1.14 7.63
CA ASP A 85 8.22 2.35 6.89
C ASP A 85 7.49 2.55 5.55
N LYS A 86 6.88 1.50 4.99
CA LYS A 86 6.32 1.53 3.61
C LYS A 86 4.87 1.97 3.50
N LYS A 87 4.10 2.01 4.60
CA LYS A 87 2.76 2.64 4.62
C LYS A 87 2.80 4.11 4.18
N ARG A 88 3.95 4.77 4.30
CA ARG A 88 4.19 6.16 3.88
C ARG A 88 4.37 6.32 2.36
N VAL A 89 4.81 5.28 1.65
CA VAL A 89 5.07 5.33 0.19
C VAL A 89 3.79 5.06 -0.63
N LEU A 90 2.82 4.34 -0.05
CA LEU A 90 1.54 3.98 -0.69
C LEU A 90 0.56 5.15 -0.92
N LYS A 91 0.88 6.36 -0.43
CA LYS A 91 0.24 7.60 -0.85
C LYS A 91 1.29 8.48 -1.55
N PRO A 92 1.46 8.40 -2.88
CA PRO A 92 2.20 9.42 -3.58
C PRO A 92 1.48 10.76 -3.36
N LYS A 93 2.04 11.63 -2.52
CA LYS A 93 1.59 13.02 -2.43
C LYS A 93 1.94 13.64 -3.79
N SER A 94 0.94 14.15 -4.50
CA SER A 94 1.16 14.83 -5.78
C SER A 94 2.18 15.95 -5.56
N LEU A 95 3.29 15.94 -6.30
CA LEU A 95 4.36 16.97 -6.24
C LEU A 95 3.94 18.31 -6.87
N SER A 96 2.68 18.44 -7.26
CA SER A 96 2.10 19.69 -7.74
C SER A 96 1.67 20.52 -6.54
N SER A 97 2.49 21.52 -6.20
CA SER A 97 2.37 22.49 -5.10
C SER A 97 2.99 22.03 -3.78
N GLU A 98 4.22 22.45 -3.52
CA GLU A 98 4.61 23.28 -2.37
C GLU A 98 6.14 23.37 -2.32
N ASP A 99 6.67 24.58 -2.57
CA ASP A 99 8.01 25.01 -2.18
C ASP A 99 8.11 25.07 -0.64
N TYR A 100 8.13 23.90 0.00
CA TYR A 100 8.56 23.81 1.40
C TYR A 100 9.51 22.63 1.53
N ILE A 101 10.80 22.94 1.46
CA ILE A 101 11.87 22.07 1.93
C ILE A 101 11.77 22.10 3.46
N PRO A 102 11.35 21.03 4.15
CA PRO A 102 11.60 20.94 5.59
C PRO A 102 13.11 20.71 5.70
N SER A 103 13.83 21.70 6.20
CA SER A 103 15.20 21.52 6.66
C SER A 103 15.19 20.42 7.72
N ASN A 104 15.75 19.25 7.39
CA ASN A 104 16.04 18.21 8.37
C ASN A 104 17.02 18.75 9.43
N TYR A 105 16.82 18.30 10.67
CA TYR A 105 17.68 18.41 11.86
C TYR A 105 17.54 19.67 12.72
N SER A 106 16.33 19.90 13.23
CA SER A 106 16.20 20.27 14.65
C SER A 106 15.85 19.00 15.41
N ASN A 107 16.67 18.59 16.37
CA ASN A 107 16.30 17.58 17.37
C ASN A 107 15.09 18.12 18.13
N ASP A 108 13.89 17.70 17.73
CA ASP A 108 12.64 18.24 18.25
C ASP A 108 12.20 17.48 19.52
N SER A 109 13.11 17.41 20.49
CA SER A 109 12.79 16.91 21.82
C SER A 109 11.65 17.73 22.45
N ASP A 110 11.59 19.02 22.13
CA ASP A 110 10.53 19.94 22.57
C ASP A 110 9.15 19.55 22.02
N THR A 111 9.00 19.29 20.71
CA THR A 111 7.69 18.86 20.17
C THR A 111 7.22 17.52 20.74
N SER A 112 8.14 16.61 21.10
CA SER A 112 7.77 15.35 21.76
C SER A 112 7.33 15.52 23.22
N ILE A 113 7.89 16.51 23.92
CA ILE A 113 7.52 16.88 25.29
C ILE A 113 6.14 17.54 25.27
N ASP A 114 5.89 18.43 24.31
CA ASP A 114 4.61 19.10 24.14
C ASP A 114 3.47 18.13 23.78
N ALA A 115 3.72 17.14 22.93
CA ALA A 115 2.74 16.12 22.60
C ALA A 115 2.30 15.27 23.82
N LYS A 116 3.27 14.87 24.67
CA LYS A 116 2.98 14.12 25.91
C LYS A 116 2.23 14.98 26.93
N ASN A 117 2.57 16.25 27.03
CA ASN A 117 1.88 17.20 27.89
C ASN A 117 0.42 17.37 27.45
N ILE A 118 0.17 17.61 26.16
CA ILE A 118 -1.19 17.74 25.60
C ILE A 118 -2.02 16.49 25.87
N GLN A 119 -1.45 15.30 25.69
CA GLN A 119 -2.16 14.05 25.99
C GLN A 119 -2.60 13.97 27.45
N SER A 120 -1.72 14.34 28.40
CA SER A 120 -2.06 14.34 29.82
C SER A 120 -3.15 15.36 30.19
N ILE A 121 -3.17 16.52 29.52
CA ILE A 121 -4.18 17.56 29.70
C ILE A 121 -5.54 17.07 29.19
N LEU A 122 -5.58 16.48 28.00
CA LEU A 122 -6.78 15.89 27.45
C LEU A 122 -7.31 14.76 28.34
N ASP A 123 -6.44 13.89 28.83
CA ASP A 123 -6.84 12.82 29.75
C ASP A 123 -7.44 13.39 31.04
N LYS A 124 -6.99 14.54 31.55
CA LYS A 124 -7.51 15.16 32.78
C LYS A 124 -8.81 15.96 32.57
N HIS A 125 -8.92 16.68 31.47
CA HIS A 125 -9.98 17.68 31.24
C HIS A 125 -11.08 17.21 30.28
N LEU A 126 -10.87 16.12 29.53
CA LEU A 126 -11.90 15.61 28.62
C LEU A 126 -13.08 15.00 29.40
N PRO A 127 -14.33 15.40 29.10
CA PRO A 127 -15.50 14.87 29.78
C PRO A 127 -15.68 13.34 29.62
N PRO A 128 -16.20 12.63 30.65
CA PRO A 128 -16.38 11.18 30.62
C PRO A 128 -17.22 10.68 29.43
N SER A 129 -18.21 11.46 28.98
CA SER A 129 -19.09 11.12 27.85
C SER A 129 -18.37 11.02 26.51
N TYR A 130 -17.24 11.72 26.36
CA TYR A 130 -16.47 11.81 25.11
C TYR A 130 -15.21 10.93 25.12
N ARG A 131 -14.80 10.40 26.28
CA ARG A 131 -13.62 9.52 26.40
C ARG A 131 -13.70 8.27 25.54
N SER A 132 -14.87 7.62 25.47
CA SER A 132 -15.03 6.42 24.63
C SER A 132 -14.82 6.70 23.15
N ASP A 133 -15.21 7.90 22.69
CA ASP A 133 -15.08 8.29 21.29
C ASP A 133 -13.66 8.76 20.97
N TYR A 134 -12.98 9.41 21.93
CA TYR A 134 -11.56 9.74 21.85
C TYR A 134 -10.68 8.48 21.74
N LEU A 135 -10.93 7.47 22.58
CA LEU A 135 -10.21 6.19 22.51
C LEU A 135 -10.46 5.45 21.19
N LYS A 136 -11.68 5.49 20.67
CA LYS A 136 -11.97 4.95 19.33
C LYS A 136 -11.16 5.66 18.26
N LEU A 137 -11.02 6.98 18.36
CA LEU A 137 -10.28 7.78 17.39
C LEU A 137 -8.76 7.51 17.44
N ILE A 138 -8.19 7.28 18.62
CA ILE A 138 -6.78 6.86 18.78
C ILE A 138 -6.52 5.48 18.15
N ASN A 139 -7.48 4.56 18.26
CA ASN A 139 -7.34 3.19 17.77
C ASN A 139 -7.85 3.00 16.32
N ASP A 140 -8.03 4.09 15.55
CA ASP A 140 -8.56 4.06 14.18
C ASP A 140 -9.93 3.39 14.02
N VAL A 141 -10.76 3.40 15.07
CA VAL A 141 -12.12 2.86 15.08
C VAL A 141 -13.12 3.92 14.60
N TYR A 142 -14.14 3.47 13.86
CA TYR A 142 -15.18 4.35 13.32
C TYR A 142 -15.95 5.12 14.42
N VAL A 143 -16.10 6.43 14.22
CA VAL A 143 -16.91 7.34 15.05
C VAL A 143 -17.79 8.18 14.11
N PRO A 144 -19.10 8.33 14.39
CA PRO A 144 -20.00 9.14 13.56
C PRO A 144 -19.51 10.59 13.39
N LYS A 145 -19.69 11.15 12.18
CA LYS A 145 -19.17 12.47 11.78
C LYS A 145 -19.54 13.60 12.75
N LYS A 146 -20.83 13.73 13.09
CA LYS A 146 -21.32 14.76 14.02
C LYS A 146 -20.61 14.70 15.38
N ARG A 147 -20.42 13.48 15.89
CA ARG A 147 -19.80 13.24 17.20
C ARG A 147 -18.28 13.48 17.19
N ARG A 148 -17.65 13.25 16.04
CA ARG A 148 -16.24 13.61 15.81
C ARG A 148 -16.05 15.12 15.79
N GLU A 149 -16.95 15.86 15.15
CA GLU A 149 -16.90 17.33 15.11
C GLU A 149 -17.05 17.94 16.52
N GLU A 150 -18.02 17.46 17.30
CA GLU A 150 -18.21 17.85 18.71
C GLU A 150 -16.97 17.57 19.58
N LEU A 151 -16.36 16.38 19.40
CA LEU A 151 -15.15 16.01 20.12
C LEU A 151 -13.97 16.93 19.76
N ILE A 152 -13.81 17.27 18.48
CA ILE A 152 -12.74 18.16 18.01
C ILE A 152 -12.93 19.58 18.57
N SER A 153 -14.17 20.10 18.63
CA SER A 153 -14.41 21.42 19.24
C SER A 153 -14.03 21.45 20.71
N ILE A 154 -14.38 20.40 21.47
CA ILE A 154 -14.05 20.30 22.90
C ILE A 154 -12.53 20.19 23.12
N ILE A 155 -11.85 19.37 22.31
CA ILE A 155 -10.39 19.23 22.37
C ILE A 155 -9.70 20.57 22.08
N LYS A 156 -10.19 21.34 21.10
CA LYS A 156 -9.65 22.67 20.79
C LYS A 156 -9.82 23.64 21.96
N GLU A 157 -11.00 23.69 22.55
CA GLU A 157 -11.29 24.54 23.71
C GLU A 157 -10.39 24.19 24.91
N ILE A 158 -10.18 22.90 25.19
CA ILE A 158 -9.28 22.46 26.27
C ILE A 158 -7.83 22.91 26.02
N VAL A 159 -7.35 22.81 24.77
CA VAL A 159 -5.99 23.20 24.41
C VAL A 159 -5.81 24.72 24.43
N GLU A 160 -6.82 25.47 23.99
CA GLU A 160 -6.80 26.94 23.96
C GLU A 160 -6.81 27.52 25.38
N ASN A 161 -7.71 27.05 26.24
CA ASN A 161 -7.76 27.44 27.65
C ASN A 161 -6.44 27.17 28.38
N HIS A 162 -5.76 26.06 28.06
CA HIS A 162 -4.49 25.74 28.71
C HIS A 162 -3.30 26.53 28.17
N ASN A 163 -3.38 27.05 26.94
CA ASN A 163 -2.38 27.95 26.39
C ASN A 163 -2.53 29.38 26.89
N GLU A 164 -3.75 29.82 27.23
CA GLU A 164 -4.00 31.14 27.84
C GLU A 164 -3.65 31.21 29.33
N GLU A 165 -3.57 30.06 30.02
CA GLU A 165 -3.16 29.95 31.42
C GLU A 165 -1.62 29.87 31.63
N ARG A 166 -0.82 29.90 30.55
CA ARG A 166 0.66 29.94 30.58
C ARG A 166 1.20 31.36 30.36
#